data_AF-A0A3S5EIP3-F1
#
_entry.id   AF-A0A3S5EIP3-F1
#
_cell.length_a   1.000
_cell.length_b   1.000
_cell.length_c   1.000
_cell.angle_alpha   90.00
_cell.angle_beta   90.00
_cell.angle_gamma   90.00
#
_symmetry.space_group_name_H-M   'P 1'
#
loop_
_entity.id
_entity.type
_entity.pdbx_description
1 polymer ?
#
loop_
_entity_poly.entity_id
_entity_poly.type
_entity_poly.pdbx_seq_one_letter_code
_entity_poly.pdbx_strand_id
1 'polypeptide(L)'
;MLGGVAAAAVALGVAQLAAVPRGATADARIAVGASVIDLTPDPIRDGLLQTLGSGGKLFLSVAVLVGIATVAAIAGSLETRRRPVGSLILALAGVLGAAAVLSRPGATALDAVPAAVGALCGVLTLRFLIRRFERAPGADRDEPDAGRRATLITVGLLAAGAAAGVVGSLATRWAASVAGDRAASTIPRPAVPAPPIPAEVTPDDVALPRFLTPSADFFRVDTALTVPQLSRDAWRLRVHGMVDRERVYDFADLAEFEVVGAAVTLTCVSNPVGGELISTGMWTGYRVSDLLAAAGVHRDADMVLSTSVDGFTAGTPVEALTDGRDALLAVGLNGEPLPLEHGYPARLVVPGLYGYVSATKWVVDLEVTRFDRAQAYWTRQGWAPRAPVKTQSRIDVPRSGQEVPVGPVTFGGVAWAQNRGVRAVEVQVDDGPWRPAQLGAAYSDQTWRLWSFPWRATQPGRHTLTVRATDNTGATQTPEEVGTVPDGATGWHTVEFSVTAG
;
A
#
# COMPACT_ATOMS: atom_id res chain seq x y z
N MET A 1 10.16 4.12 -37.14
CA MET A 1 10.48 3.73 -35.75
C MET A 1 10.74 4.93 -34.85
N LEU A 2 11.89 5.64 -34.95
CA LEU A 2 12.23 6.80 -34.09
C LEU A 2 11.14 7.89 -34.07
N GLY A 3 10.55 8.23 -35.22
CA GLY A 3 9.46 9.20 -35.28
C GLY A 3 8.18 8.77 -34.53
N GLY A 4 7.94 7.46 -34.42
CA GLY A 4 6.85 6.92 -33.60
C GLY A 4 7.12 7.06 -32.11
N VAL A 5 8.34 6.74 -31.67
CA VAL A 5 8.75 6.92 -30.26
C VAL A 5 8.72 8.40 -29.88
N ALA A 6 9.20 9.30 -30.74
CA ALA A 6 9.11 10.75 -30.52
C ALA A 6 7.65 11.23 -30.42
N ALA A 7 6.77 10.75 -31.29
CA ALA A 7 5.34 11.05 -31.23
C ALA A 7 4.68 10.57 -29.93
N ALA A 8 5.03 9.38 -29.44
CA ALA A 8 4.55 8.87 -28.16
C ALA A 8 5.11 9.69 -26.97
N ALA A 9 6.38 10.09 -27.00
CA ALA A 9 6.96 10.97 -25.99
C ALA A 9 6.22 12.31 -25.91
N VAL A 10 5.91 12.93 -27.06
CA VAL A 10 5.10 14.15 -27.12
C VAL A 10 3.68 13.91 -26.60
N ALA A 11 3.04 12.80 -27.01
CA ALA A 11 1.70 12.46 -26.55
C ALA A 11 1.62 12.35 -25.02
N LEU A 12 2.55 11.61 -24.42
CA LEU A 12 2.63 11.43 -22.98
C LEU A 12 2.99 12.73 -22.26
N GLY A 13 3.95 13.51 -22.79
CA GLY A 13 4.36 14.78 -22.21
C GLY A 13 3.24 15.81 -22.18
N VAL A 14 2.52 15.96 -23.30
CA VAL A 14 1.37 16.86 -23.41
C VAL A 14 0.22 16.39 -22.53
N ALA A 15 -0.09 15.09 -22.52
CA ALA A 15 -1.10 14.53 -21.63
C ALA A 15 -0.77 14.84 -20.16
N GLN A 16 0.48 14.70 -19.75
CA GLN A 16 0.89 14.98 -18.38
C GLN A 16 0.70 16.45 -18.01
N LEU A 17 1.11 17.37 -18.89
CA LEU A 17 0.92 18.81 -18.66
C LEU A 17 -0.57 19.18 -18.61
N ALA A 18 -1.37 18.61 -19.50
CA ALA A 18 -2.81 18.82 -19.52
C ALA A 18 -3.53 18.23 -18.29
N ALA A 19 -2.93 17.23 -17.62
CA ALA A 19 -3.47 16.62 -16.41
C ALA A 19 -3.18 17.42 -15.13
N VAL A 20 -2.25 18.39 -15.14
CA VAL A 20 -1.86 19.18 -13.94
C VAL A 20 -3.06 19.76 -13.18
N PRO A 21 -4.07 20.38 -13.82
CA PRO A 21 -5.22 20.96 -13.12
C PRO A 21 -6.14 19.91 -12.47
N ARG A 22 -6.05 18.64 -12.87
CA ARG A 22 -6.93 17.55 -12.39
C ARG A 22 -6.24 16.57 -11.44
N GLY A 23 -4.92 16.68 -11.28
CA GLY A 23 -4.17 15.82 -10.39
C GLY A 23 -3.84 14.45 -10.99
N ALA A 24 -3.47 13.51 -10.12
CA ALA A 24 -3.00 12.17 -10.50
C ALA A 24 -4.12 11.21 -10.97
N THR A 25 -5.39 11.58 -10.81
CA THR A 25 -6.55 10.79 -11.27
C THR A 25 -6.66 10.77 -12.79
N ALA A 26 -6.31 11.89 -13.45
CA ALA A 26 -6.33 12.03 -14.91
C ALA A 26 -5.06 11.52 -15.63
N ASP A 27 -4.10 10.95 -14.89
CA ASP A 27 -2.89 10.37 -15.48
C ASP A 27 -3.19 8.99 -16.09
N ALA A 28 -3.30 8.95 -17.41
CA ALA A 28 -3.57 7.73 -18.16
C ALA A 28 -2.50 6.64 -18.00
N ARG A 29 -1.24 7.00 -17.70
CA ARG A 29 -0.18 5.99 -17.50
C ARG A 29 -0.39 5.23 -16.20
N ILE A 30 -0.75 5.95 -15.14
CA ILE A 30 -1.07 5.35 -13.83
C ILE A 30 -2.33 4.49 -13.96
N ALA A 31 -3.36 5.00 -14.67
CA ALA A 31 -4.62 4.29 -14.88
C ALA A 31 -4.43 2.97 -15.67
N VAL A 32 -3.68 3.02 -16.76
CA VAL A 32 -3.34 1.82 -17.55
C VAL A 32 -2.49 0.85 -16.73
N GLY A 33 -1.48 1.35 -16.00
CA GLY A 33 -0.64 0.52 -15.13
C GLY A 33 -1.45 -0.23 -14.07
N ALA A 34 -2.38 0.47 -13.40
CA ALA A 34 -3.28 -0.14 -12.41
C ALA A 34 -4.19 -1.20 -13.06
N SER A 35 -4.79 -0.89 -14.21
CA SER A 35 -5.65 -1.83 -14.94
C SER A 35 -4.90 -3.09 -15.37
N VAL A 36 -3.63 -2.96 -15.80
CA VAL A 36 -2.79 -4.11 -16.15
C VAL A 36 -2.52 -4.97 -14.93
N ILE A 37 -2.21 -4.37 -13.76
CA ILE A 37 -2.02 -5.13 -12.52
C ILE A 37 -3.29 -5.91 -12.17
N ASP A 38 -4.45 -5.25 -12.18
CA ASP A 38 -5.72 -5.85 -11.77
C ASP A 38 -6.15 -6.98 -12.71
N LEU A 39 -5.81 -6.90 -13.99
CA LEU A 39 -6.13 -7.92 -15.00
C LEU A 39 -5.05 -9.03 -15.11
N THR A 40 -3.89 -8.87 -14.48
CA THR A 40 -2.82 -9.87 -14.56
C THR A 40 -3.21 -11.11 -13.73
N PRO A 41 -3.26 -12.31 -14.35
CA PRO A 41 -3.55 -13.56 -13.65
C PRO A 41 -2.57 -13.86 -12.51
N ASP A 42 -3.09 -14.44 -11.42
CA ASP A 42 -2.35 -14.69 -10.17
C ASP A 42 -1.02 -15.44 -10.35
N PRO A 43 -0.90 -16.50 -11.19
CA PRO A 43 0.36 -17.21 -11.35
C PRO A 43 1.51 -16.34 -11.90
N ILE A 44 1.17 -15.36 -12.75
CA ILE A 44 2.14 -14.43 -13.33
C ILE A 44 2.53 -13.38 -12.29
N ARG A 45 1.56 -12.93 -11.49
CA ARG A 45 1.77 -11.97 -10.41
C ARG A 45 2.65 -12.54 -9.31
N ASP A 46 2.39 -13.77 -8.88
CA ASP A 46 3.14 -14.44 -7.82
C ASP A 46 4.59 -14.73 -8.25
N GLY A 47 4.79 -15.15 -9.50
CA GLY A 47 6.13 -15.31 -10.08
C GLY A 47 6.92 -13.99 -10.16
N LEU A 48 6.25 -12.88 -10.50
CA LEU A 48 6.84 -11.54 -10.50
C LEU A 48 7.18 -11.05 -9.09
N LEU A 49 6.31 -11.31 -8.10
CA LEU A 49 6.53 -10.91 -6.71
C LEU A 49 7.71 -11.67 -6.08
N GLN A 50 7.86 -12.96 -6.37
CA GLN A 50 8.98 -13.78 -5.89
C GLN A 50 10.33 -13.35 -6.49
N THR A 51 10.33 -12.82 -7.71
CA THR A 51 11.57 -12.40 -8.41
C THR A 51 11.96 -10.95 -8.19
N LEU A 52 11.00 -10.04 -7.97
CA LEU A 52 11.24 -8.59 -7.97
C LEU A 52 11.25 -7.93 -6.58
N GLY A 53 10.75 -8.60 -5.54
CA GLY A 53 10.74 -8.07 -4.16
C GLY A 53 10.15 -6.66 -4.05
N SER A 54 10.73 -5.82 -3.18
CA SER A 54 10.29 -4.43 -2.93
C SER A 54 10.46 -3.47 -4.13
N GLY A 55 11.15 -3.89 -5.20
CA GLY A 55 11.37 -3.11 -6.43
C GLY A 55 10.22 -3.17 -7.46
N GLY A 56 9.17 -3.96 -7.20
CA GLY A 56 8.12 -4.27 -8.18
C GLY A 56 7.42 -3.05 -8.81
N LYS A 57 7.21 -1.97 -8.04
CA LYS A 57 6.56 -0.74 -8.55
C LYS A 57 7.41 -0.02 -9.61
N LEU A 58 8.74 0.02 -9.42
CA LEU A 58 9.66 0.63 -10.39
C LEU A 58 9.77 -0.24 -11.64
N PHE A 59 9.91 -1.55 -11.47
CA PHE A 59 9.96 -2.50 -12.58
C PHE A 59 8.71 -2.38 -13.46
N LEU A 60 7.52 -2.39 -12.87
CA LEU A 60 6.27 -2.27 -13.62
C LEU A 60 6.20 -0.95 -14.38
N SER A 61 6.61 0.16 -13.76
CA SER A 61 6.61 1.48 -14.40
C SER A 61 7.54 1.49 -15.63
N VAL A 62 8.73 0.88 -15.51
CA VAL A 62 9.66 0.72 -16.64
C VAL A 62 9.10 -0.20 -17.71
N ALA A 63 8.51 -1.34 -17.34
CA ALA A 63 7.92 -2.29 -18.27
C ALA A 63 6.78 -1.68 -19.10
N VAL A 64 5.90 -0.89 -18.46
CA VAL A 64 4.83 -0.16 -19.16
C VAL A 64 5.41 0.86 -20.15
N LEU A 65 6.44 1.62 -19.76
CA LEU A 65 7.09 2.59 -20.65
C LEU A 65 7.78 1.91 -21.85
N VAL A 66 8.43 0.77 -21.62
CA VAL A 66 9.03 -0.04 -22.68
C VAL A 66 7.94 -0.58 -23.61
N GLY A 67 6.83 -1.08 -23.07
CA GLY A 67 5.67 -1.52 -23.85
C GLY A 67 5.11 -0.41 -24.76
N ILE A 68 4.92 0.79 -24.21
CA ILE A 68 4.48 1.97 -24.97
C ILE A 68 5.49 2.33 -26.06
N ALA A 69 6.79 2.35 -25.74
CA ALA A 69 7.84 2.68 -26.71
C ALA A 69 7.88 1.67 -27.86
N THR A 70 7.69 0.38 -27.58
CA THR A 70 7.64 -0.69 -28.59
C THR A 70 6.42 -0.53 -29.50
N VAL A 71 5.23 -0.34 -28.95
CA VAL A 71 3.99 -0.08 -29.73
C VAL A 71 4.16 1.18 -30.58
N ALA A 72 4.76 2.23 -30.03
CA ALA A 72 5.05 3.46 -30.75
C ALA A 72 6.07 3.27 -31.88
N ALA A 73 7.11 2.46 -31.67
CA ALA A 73 8.10 2.14 -32.69
C ALA A 73 7.47 1.38 -33.87
N ILE A 74 6.56 0.44 -33.58
CA ILE A 74 5.75 -0.29 -34.56
C ILE A 74 4.79 0.66 -35.29
N ALA A 75 4.07 1.52 -34.57
CA ALA A 75 3.21 2.53 -35.17
C ALA A 75 4.00 3.41 -36.15
N GLY A 76 5.18 3.87 -35.74
CA GLY A 76 6.05 4.67 -36.59
C GLY A 76 6.80 3.91 -37.68
N SER A 77 6.73 2.58 -37.78
CA SER A 77 7.23 1.82 -38.94
C SER A 77 6.12 1.51 -39.94
N LEU A 78 4.88 1.40 -39.48
CA LEU A 78 3.69 1.13 -40.32
C LEU A 78 3.04 2.39 -40.90
N GLU A 79 3.34 3.57 -40.35
CA GLU A 79 2.80 4.83 -40.85
C GLU A 79 3.44 5.25 -42.17
N THR A 80 2.58 5.55 -43.15
CA THR A 80 2.97 6.12 -44.45
C THR A 80 2.05 7.28 -44.79
N ARG A 81 2.44 8.14 -45.73
CA ARG A 81 1.61 9.30 -46.12
C ARG A 81 0.21 8.94 -46.63
N ARG A 82 0.04 7.78 -47.27
CA ARG A 82 -1.26 7.32 -47.80
C ARG A 82 -2.00 6.37 -46.86
N ARG A 83 -1.29 5.64 -45.98
CA ARG A 83 -1.89 4.65 -45.07
C ARG A 83 -1.60 5.04 -43.62
N PRO A 84 -2.59 5.57 -42.88
CA PRO A 84 -2.40 6.17 -41.57
C PRO A 84 -2.42 5.15 -40.43
N VAL A 85 -1.76 4.01 -40.62
CA VAL A 85 -1.86 2.87 -39.70
C VAL A 85 -1.26 3.20 -38.34
N GLY A 86 -0.12 3.88 -38.29
CA GLY A 86 0.49 4.30 -37.03
C GLY A 86 -0.33 5.36 -36.30
N SER A 87 -0.96 6.27 -37.04
CA SER A 87 -1.88 7.27 -36.49
C SER A 87 -3.11 6.60 -35.86
N LEU A 88 -3.65 5.56 -36.50
CA LEU A 88 -4.74 4.77 -35.96
C LEU A 88 -4.32 4.03 -34.68
N ILE A 89 -3.11 3.45 -34.65
CA ILE A 89 -2.56 2.78 -33.45
C ILE A 89 -2.42 3.78 -32.30
N LEU A 90 -1.85 4.96 -32.53
CA LEU A 90 -1.73 5.99 -31.49
C LEU A 90 -3.08 6.53 -31.01
N ALA A 91 -4.03 6.72 -31.93
CA ALA A 91 -5.39 7.13 -31.58
C ALA A 91 -6.09 6.07 -30.72
N LEU A 92 -5.98 4.78 -31.10
CA LEU A 92 -6.52 3.67 -30.32
C LEU A 92 -5.87 3.58 -28.94
N ALA A 93 -4.55 3.73 -28.84
CA ALA A 93 -3.86 3.78 -27.55
C ALA A 93 -4.34 4.95 -26.69
N GLY A 94 -4.63 6.11 -27.29
CA GLY A 94 -5.26 7.25 -26.62
C GLY A 94 -6.67 6.95 -26.10
N VAL A 95 -7.50 6.26 -26.90
CA VAL A 95 -8.84 5.83 -26.51
C VAL A 95 -8.78 4.82 -25.36
N LEU A 96 -7.87 3.84 -25.42
CA LEU A 96 -7.66 2.88 -24.34
C LEU A 96 -7.18 3.58 -23.06
N GLY A 97 -6.26 4.55 -23.18
CA GLY A 97 -5.82 5.37 -22.05
C GLY A 97 -6.96 6.19 -21.43
N ALA A 98 -7.80 6.82 -22.24
CA ALA A 98 -8.99 7.54 -21.78
C ALA A 98 -10.00 6.60 -21.11
N ALA A 99 -10.25 5.42 -21.68
CA ALA A 99 -11.13 4.40 -21.10
C ALA A 99 -10.60 3.91 -19.74
N ALA A 100 -9.29 3.70 -19.61
CA ALA A 100 -8.66 3.32 -18.34
C ALA A 100 -8.77 4.42 -17.27
N VAL A 101 -8.69 5.70 -17.65
CA VAL A 101 -8.95 6.81 -16.71
C VAL A 101 -10.41 6.80 -16.26
N LEU A 102 -11.35 6.62 -17.20
CA LEU A 102 -12.78 6.61 -16.91
C LEU A 102 -13.26 5.40 -16.12
N SER A 103 -12.51 4.29 -16.12
CA SER A 103 -12.82 3.13 -15.27
C SER A 103 -12.42 3.33 -13.81
N ARG A 104 -11.71 4.42 -13.47
CA ARG A 104 -11.32 4.69 -12.09
C ARG A 104 -12.51 5.19 -11.27
N PRO A 105 -12.65 4.78 -10.01
CA PRO A 105 -13.67 5.32 -9.12
C PRO A 105 -13.56 6.85 -9.01
N GLY A 106 -14.71 7.52 -9.14
CA GLY A 106 -14.79 8.99 -9.08
C GLY A 106 -14.32 9.73 -10.34
N ALA A 107 -13.95 9.03 -11.42
CA ALA A 107 -13.54 9.67 -12.66
C ALA A 107 -14.72 10.36 -13.37
N THR A 108 -14.46 11.54 -13.91
CA THR A 108 -15.39 12.33 -14.71
C THR A 108 -15.02 12.29 -16.18
N ALA A 109 -15.96 12.60 -17.08
CA ALA A 109 -15.68 12.71 -18.52
C ALA A 109 -14.53 13.69 -18.83
N LEU A 110 -14.35 14.69 -17.97
CA LEU A 110 -13.30 15.67 -18.09
C LEU A 110 -11.91 15.05 -17.86
N ASP A 111 -11.77 14.03 -17.01
CA ASP A 111 -10.48 13.38 -16.72
C ASP A 111 -9.89 12.64 -17.93
N ALA A 112 -10.71 12.32 -18.94
CA ALA A 112 -10.25 11.76 -20.21
C ALA A 112 -9.63 12.79 -21.17
N VAL A 113 -9.87 14.10 -20.96
CA VAL A 113 -9.40 15.17 -21.87
C VAL A 113 -7.87 15.17 -22.04
N PRO A 114 -7.05 15.07 -20.98
CA PRO A 114 -5.60 15.02 -21.14
C PRO A 114 -5.11 13.88 -22.03
N ALA A 115 -5.71 12.69 -21.90
CA ALA A 115 -5.39 11.54 -22.74
C ALA A 115 -5.75 11.80 -24.22
N ALA A 116 -6.93 12.39 -24.48
CA ALA A 116 -7.36 12.74 -25.83
C ALA A 116 -6.48 13.81 -26.48
N VAL A 117 -6.12 14.87 -25.73
CA VAL A 117 -5.23 15.93 -26.20
C VAL A 117 -3.83 15.40 -26.49
N GLY A 118 -3.28 14.58 -25.58
CA GLY A 118 -2.00 13.91 -25.79
C GLY A 118 -2.00 13.03 -27.04
N ALA A 119 -3.03 12.19 -27.21
CA ALA A 119 -3.15 11.32 -28.38
C ALA A 119 -3.23 12.13 -29.69
N LEU A 120 -4.01 13.21 -29.72
CA LEU A 120 -4.09 14.11 -30.86
C LEU A 120 -2.72 14.72 -31.19
N CYS A 121 -2.01 15.27 -30.19
CA CYS A 121 -0.66 15.82 -30.37
C CYS A 121 0.35 14.77 -30.84
N GLY A 122 0.26 13.53 -30.36
CA GLY A 122 1.07 12.41 -30.83
C GLY A 122 0.82 12.10 -32.31
N VAL A 123 -0.45 11.98 -32.70
CA VAL A 123 -0.82 11.74 -34.11
C VAL A 123 -0.33 12.88 -35.01
N LEU A 124 -0.55 14.14 -34.62
CA LEU A 124 -0.08 15.29 -35.37
C LEU A 124 1.45 15.31 -35.51
N THR A 125 2.17 14.96 -34.44
CA THR A 125 3.63 14.85 -34.43
C THR A 125 4.12 13.78 -35.38
N LEU A 126 3.52 12.58 -35.34
CA LEU A 126 3.87 11.48 -36.23
C LEU A 126 3.66 11.86 -37.71
N ARG A 127 2.52 12.48 -38.02
CA ARG A 127 2.19 12.96 -39.37
C ARG A 127 3.14 14.04 -39.85
N PHE A 128 3.52 14.96 -38.96
CA PHE A 128 4.48 16.00 -39.27
C PHE A 128 5.85 15.41 -39.63
N LEU A 129 6.35 14.49 -38.80
CA LEU A 129 7.64 13.84 -39.03
C LEU A 129 7.68 13.06 -40.34
N ILE A 130 6.64 12.29 -40.66
CA ILE A 130 6.61 11.47 -41.89
C ILE A 130 6.48 12.32 -43.14
N ARG A 131 5.67 13.39 -43.11
CA ARG A 131 5.64 14.37 -44.20
C ARG A 131 6.99 15.05 -44.42
N ARG A 132 7.83 15.18 -43.39
CA ARG A 132 9.16 15.79 -43.47
C ARG A 132 10.20 14.82 -44.02
N PHE A 133 10.20 13.57 -43.57
CA PHE A 133 11.10 12.52 -44.05
C PHE A 133 10.86 12.17 -45.52
N GLU A 134 9.59 12.10 -45.97
CA GLU A 134 9.27 11.81 -47.38
C GLU A 134 9.42 13.02 -48.32
N ARG A 135 9.50 14.26 -47.80
CA ARG A 135 9.82 15.47 -48.59
C ARG A 135 11.31 15.63 -48.91
N ALA A 136 12.13 14.63 -48.58
CA ALA A 136 13.52 14.54 -49.01
C ALA A 136 13.76 13.63 -50.24
N PRO A 137 12.99 13.71 -51.36
CA PRO A 137 13.41 13.08 -52.60
C PRO A 137 14.27 14.07 -53.41
N GLY A 138 15.55 13.72 -53.61
CA GLY A 138 16.50 14.47 -54.43
C GLY A 138 17.66 15.07 -53.64
N ALA A 139 18.46 14.21 -52.99
CA ALA A 139 19.83 14.60 -52.66
C ALA A 139 20.68 14.42 -53.93
N ASP A 140 20.95 15.52 -54.63
CA ASP A 140 22.26 15.62 -55.28
C ASP A 140 23.32 15.37 -54.20
N ARG A 141 24.37 14.64 -54.57
CA ARG A 141 25.30 13.96 -53.65
C ARG A 141 26.15 14.88 -52.73
N ASP A 142 25.83 16.16 -52.61
CA ASP A 142 26.64 17.16 -51.89
C ASP A 142 25.94 17.94 -50.75
N GLU A 143 24.72 17.58 -50.31
CA GLU A 143 24.13 18.20 -49.10
C GLU A 143 23.91 17.21 -47.92
N PRO A 144 24.86 17.14 -46.97
CA PRO A 144 24.74 16.38 -45.72
C PRO A 144 23.63 16.83 -44.74
N ASP A 145 22.90 17.91 -45.03
CA ASP A 145 22.19 18.69 -44.01
C ASP A 145 20.71 18.28 -43.80
N ALA A 146 20.00 17.85 -44.86
CA ALA A 146 18.55 17.58 -44.78
C ALA A 146 18.20 16.38 -43.88
N GLY A 147 18.95 15.27 -43.97
CA GLY A 147 18.77 14.08 -43.14
C GLY A 147 19.17 14.30 -41.68
N ARG A 148 20.24 15.08 -41.46
CA ARG A 148 20.68 15.49 -40.12
C ARG A 148 19.64 16.38 -39.46
N ARG A 149 19.09 17.35 -40.19
CA ARG A 149 18.01 18.23 -39.71
C ARG A 149 16.75 17.47 -39.31
N ALA A 150 16.32 16.49 -40.10
CA ALA A 150 15.15 15.66 -39.76
C ALA A 150 15.40 14.79 -38.51
N THR A 151 16.62 14.28 -38.36
CA THR A 151 17.04 13.49 -37.19
C THR A 151 17.10 14.37 -35.94
N LEU A 152 17.71 15.56 -36.03
CA LEU A 152 17.78 16.54 -34.95
C LEU A 152 16.39 16.99 -34.48
N ILE A 153 15.45 17.23 -35.40
CA ILE A 153 14.06 17.56 -35.05
C ILE A 153 13.40 16.39 -34.31
N THR A 154 13.61 15.15 -34.77
CA THR A 154 13.02 13.95 -34.14
C THR A 154 13.55 13.76 -32.72
N VAL A 155 14.86 13.88 -32.53
CA VAL A 155 15.50 13.82 -31.20
C VAL A 155 15.04 14.99 -30.33
N GLY A 156 14.92 16.20 -30.90
CA GLY A 156 14.43 17.38 -30.20
C GLY A 156 13.00 17.23 -29.69
N LEU A 157 12.09 16.68 -30.52
CA LEU A 157 10.70 16.40 -30.11
C LEU A 157 10.61 15.29 -29.07
N LEU A 158 11.44 14.25 -29.19
CA LEU A 158 11.54 13.20 -28.19
C LEU A 158 12.00 13.76 -26.84
N ALA A 159 13.07 14.57 -26.84
CA ALA A 159 13.61 15.21 -25.65
C ALA A 159 12.61 16.20 -25.04
N ALA A 160 11.94 17.01 -25.87
CA ALA A 160 10.91 17.94 -25.42
C ALA A 160 9.69 17.23 -24.82
N GLY A 161 9.23 16.14 -25.44
CA GLY A 161 8.14 15.31 -24.92
C GLY A 161 8.50 14.66 -23.58
N ALA A 162 9.70 14.10 -23.47
CA ALA A 162 10.20 13.53 -22.21
C ALA A 162 10.33 14.59 -21.11
N ALA A 163 10.91 15.76 -21.41
CA ALA A 163 11.02 16.87 -20.48
C ALA A 163 9.66 17.41 -20.04
N ALA A 164 8.71 17.57 -20.98
CA ALA A 164 7.34 17.94 -20.69
C ALA A 164 6.65 16.93 -19.75
N GLY A 165 6.89 15.63 -19.95
CA GLY A 165 6.40 14.59 -19.05
C GLY A 165 6.97 14.70 -17.64
N VAL A 166 8.28 14.97 -17.50
CA VAL A 166 8.92 15.21 -16.20
C VAL A 166 8.36 16.46 -15.53
N VAL A 167 8.35 17.60 -16.23
CA VAL A 167 7.83 18.88 -15.74
C VAL A 167 6.37 18.76 -15.34
N GLY A 168 5.53 18.15 -16.18
CA GLY A 168 4.12 17.90 -15.85
C GLY A 168 3.97 17.06 -14.59
N SER A 169 4.75 15.98 -14.44
CA SER A 169 4.68 15.14 -13.25
C SER A 169 5.08 15.87 -11.96
N LEU A 170 6.10 16.74 -12.02
CA LEU A 170 6.53 17.56 -10.88
C LEU A 170 5.48 18.64 -10.57
N ALA A 171 4.93 19.29 -11.59
CA ALA A 171 3.89 20.30 -11.44
C ALA A 171 2.61 19.71 -10.84
N THR A 172 2.15 18.54 -11.30
CA THR A 172 1.00 17.83 -10.71
C THR A 172 1.27 17.48 -9.25
N ARG A 173 2.45 16.94 -8.92
CA ARG A 173 2.81 16.60 -7.53
C ARG A 173 2.83 17.81 -6.63
N TRP A 174 3.38 18.93 -7.11
CA TRP A 174 3.45 20.16 -6.34
C TRP A 174 2.08 20.78 -6.15
N ALA A 175 1.29 20.89 -7.22
CA ALA A 175 -0.05 21.47 -7.19
C ALA A 175 -1.04 20.65 -6.35
N ALA A 176 -0.93 19.31 -6.38
CA ALA A 176 -1.77 18.43 -5.59
C ALA A 176 -1.24 18.21 -4.16
N SER A 177 -0.07 18.73 -3.79
CA SER A 177 0.55 18.41 -2.50
C SER A 177 -0.30 18.89 -1.33
N VAL A 178 -0.62 17.96 -0.43
CA VAL A 178 -1.29 18.26 0.85
C VAL A 178 -0.32 18.28 2.04
N ALA A 179 0.99 18.36 1.77
CA ALA A 179 2.00 18.41 2.83
C ALA A 179 1.85 19.64 3.74
N GLY A 180 1.49 20.80 3.18
CA GLY A 180 1.22 22.02 3.93
C GLY A 180 -0.04 21.90 4.80
N ASP A 181 -1.12 21.33 4.25
CA ASP A 181 -2.37 21.03 4.97
C ASP A 181 -2.09 20.10 6.17
N ARG A 182 -1.32 19.03 5.96
CA ARG A 182 -0.90 18.12 7.02
C ARG A 182 -0.03 18.81 8.08
N ALA A 183 0.94 19.63 7.67
CA ALA A 183 1.84 20.31 8.59
C ALA A 183 1.12 21.37 9.46
N ALA A 184 0.08 22.00 8.91
CA ALA A 184 -0.76 22.96 9.65
C ALA A 184 -1.83 22.26 10.51
N SER A 185 -2.16 21.01 10.21
CA SER A 185 -3.18 20.24 10.92
C SER A 185 -2.74 19.87 12.33
N THR A 186 -3.59 20.15 13.32
CA THR A 186 -3.44 19.64 14.69
C THR A 186 -4.32 18.42 14.90
N ILE A 187 -3.80 17.41 15.59
CA ILE A 187 -4.62 16.28 16.05
C ILE A 187 -5.53 16.74 17.21
N PRO A 188 -6.79 16.27 17.26
CA PRO A 188 -7.64 16.52 18.41
C PRO A 188 -7.05 15.83 19.65
N ARG A 189 -7.23 16.44 20.83
CA ARG A 189 -6.80 15.82 22.08
C ARG A 189 -7.83 14.75 22.49
N PRO A 190 -7.40 13.51 22.80
CA PRO A 190 -8.31 12.51 23.34
C PRO A 190 -8.98 12.99 24.62
N ALA A 191 -10.31 12.90 24.67
CA ALA A 191 -11.07 13.06 25.90
C ALA A 191 -10.86 11.83 26.81
N VAL A 192 -10.72 10.66 26.19
CA VAL A 192 -10.30 9.41 26.84
C VAL A 192 -8.90 9.05 26.35
N PRO A 193 -7.84 9.42 27.10
CA PRO A 193 -6.49 9.05 26.73
C PRO A 193 -6.26 7.56 26.96
N ALA A 194 -5.45 6.95 26.11
CA ALA A 194 -4.95 5.61 26.37
C ALA A 194 -4.13 5.60 27.67
N PRO A 195 -4.12 4.49 28.44
CA PRO A 195 -3.24 4.36 29.60
C PRO A 195 -1.78 4.64 29.22
N PRO A 196 -0.97 5.23 30.13
CA PRO A 196 0.45 5.42 29.87
C PRO A 196 1.11 4.06 29.64
N ILE A 197 2.07 4.00 28.70
CA ILE A 197 2.81 2.77 28.40
C ILE A 197 3.83 2.55 29.51
N PRO A 198 3.73 1.45 30.30
CA PRO A 198 4.70 1.15 31.34
C PRO A 198 6.09 0.89 30.75
N ALA A 199 7.16 1.13 31.51
CA ALA A 199 8.53 0.85 31.03
C ALA A 199 8.75 -0.67 30.84
N GLU A 200 8.08 -1.47 31.67
CA GLU A 200 8.18 -2.92 31.77
C GLU A 200 7.66 -3.66 30.52
N VAL A 201 7.00 -2.96 29.58
CA VAL A 201 6.61 -3.56 28.29
C VAL A 201 7.82 -3.99 27.46
N THR A 202 9.00 -3.40 27.73
CA THR A 202 10.27 -3.72 27.08
C THR A 202 11.15 -4.48 28.06
N PRO A 203 11.44 -5.76 27.83
CA PRO A 203 12.42 -6.51 28.61
C PRO A 203 13.81 -5.85 28.58
N ASP A 204 14.51 -5.90 29.71
CA ASP A 204 15.88 -5.39 29.84
C ASP A 204 16.91 -6.28 29.10
N ASP A 205 18.11 -5.73 28.87
CA ASP A 205 19.30 -6.45 28.41
C ASP A 205 19.19 -7.15 27.04
N VAL A 206 18.28 -6.69 26.16
CA VAL A 206 18.18 -7.15 24.76
C VAL A 206 17.75 -6.02 23.83
N ALA A 207 18.38 -5.94 22.65
CA ALA A 207 18.09 -4.94 21.63
C ALA A 207 16.82 -5.32 20.84
N LEU A 208 15.65 -4.97 21.37
CA LEU A 208 14.34 -5.25 20.78
C LEU A 208 13.78 -4.07 19.98
N PRO A 209 12.76 -4.31 19.13
CA PRO A 209 11.96 -3.24 18.56
C PRO A 209 11.37 -2.36 19.67
N ARG A 210 11.21 -1.06 19.40
CA ARG A 210 10.46 -0.18 20.33
C ARG A 210 9.02 -0.66 20.45
N PHE A 211 8.44 -0.61 21.65
CA PHE A 211 7.04 -0.98 21.84
C PHE A 211 6.08 -0.20 20.94
N LEU A 212 6.29 1.12 20.80
CA LEU A 212 5.69 1.90 19.71
C LEU A 212 6.68 2.03 18.57
N THR A 213 6.30 1.55 17.39
CA THR A 213 7.05 1.73 16.16
C THR A 213 7.02 3.22 15.77
N PRO A 214 8.18 3.87 15.55
CA PRO A 214 8.22 5.22 15.04
C PRO A 214 7.40 5.35 13.74
N SER A 215 6.70 6.47 13.55
CA SER A 215 5.79 6.63 12.41
C SER A 215 6.50 6.55 11.04
N ALA A 216 7.80 6.84 10.99
CA ALA A 216 8.62 6.71 9.78
C ALA A 216 9.01 5.24 9.46
N ASP A 217 9.03 4.39 10.48
CA ASP A 217 9.40 2.97 10.39
C ASP A 217 8.16 2.05 10.39
N PHE A 218 6.95 2.63 10.52
CA PHE A 218 5.71 1.88 10.53
C PHE A 218 5.53 1.17 9.19
N PHE A 219 5.28 -0.14 9.19
CA PHE A 219 5.26 -0.91 7.94
C PHE A 219 4.23 -0.35 6.96
N ARG A 220 4.58 -0.37 5.66
CA ARG A 220 3.73 0.15 4.59
C ARG A 220 3.43 -0.94 3.57
N VAL A 221 2.14 -1.25 3.43
CA VAL A 221 1.59 -2.04 2.33
C VAL A 221 0.41 -1.24 1.73
N ASP A 222 0.40 -1.08 0.41
CA ASP A 222 -0.71 -0.51 -0.36
C ASP A 222 -0.66 -0.93 -1.83
N THR A 223 -1.85 -1.05 -2.41
CA THR A 223 -2.09 -1.20 -3.85
C THR A 223 -1.90 0.11 -4.61
N ALA A 224 -1.90 1.25 -3.91
CA ALA A 224 -1.75 2.57 -4.50
C ALA A 224 -0.41 2.72 -5.26
N LEU A 225 -0.50 3.01 -6.56
CA LEU A 225 0.66 3.36 -7.39
C LEU A 225 1.20 4.77 -7.06
N THR A 226 0.34 5.64 -6.54
CA THR A 226 0.69 6.98 -6.06
C THR A 226 -0.12 7.27 -4.80
N VAL A 227 0.53 7.84 -3.79
CA VAL A 227 -0.10 8.18 -2.51
C VAL A 227 -1.18 9.25 -2.75
N PRO A 228 -2.46 8.98 -2.43
CA PRO A 228 -3.52 9.98 -2.51
C PRO A 228 -3.16 11.26 -1.76
N GLN A 229 -3.49 12.39 -2.38
CA GLN A 229 -3.29 13.72 -1.81
C GLN A 229 -4.66 14.32 -1.48
N LEU A 230 -5.24 13.91 -0.36
CA LEU A 230 -6.56 14.34 0.09
C LEU A 230 -6.40 15.27 1.28
N SER A 231 -6.90 16.51 1.17
CA SER A 231 -6.86 17.49 2.27
C SER A 231 -8.00 17.25 3.24
N ARG A 232 -7.88 17.79 4.47
CA ARG A 232 -8.97 17.74 5.46
C ARG A 232 -10.24 18.43 4.97
N ASP A 233 -10.10 19.58 4.31
CA ASP A 233 -11.24 20.37 3.82
C ASP A 233 -12.03 19.66 2.73
N ALA A 234 -11.34 18.91 1.86
CA ALA A 234 -11.96 18.15 0.78
C ALA A 234 -12.48 16.77 1.23
N TRP A 235 -11.97 16.26 2.36
CA TRP A 235 -12.32 14.93 2.84
C TRP A 235 -13.78 14.87 3.32
N ARG A 236 -14.47 13.80 2.93
CA ARG A 236 -15.81 13.45 3.39
C ARG A 236 -15.88 11.94 3.60
N LEU A 237 -16.63 11.51 4.61
CA LEU A 237 -16.95 10.11 4.87
C LEU A 237 -18.45 9.87 4.77
N ARG A 238 -18.89 9.08 3.80
CA ARG A 238 -20.28 8.67 3.66
C ARG A 238 -20.53 7.34 4.38
N VAL A 239 -21.60 7.26 5.18
CA VAL A 239 -22.10 6.05 5.81
C VAL A 239 -23.50 5.77 5.26
N HIS A 240 -23.70 4.64 4.60
CA HIS A 240 -24.93 4.34 3.85
C HIS A 240 -25.21 2.83 3.74
N GLY A 241 -26.22 2.45 2.96
CA GLY A 241 -26.59 1.06 2.71
C GLY A 241 -27.69 0.58 3.65
N MET A 242 -27.45 -0.52 4.37
CA MET A 242 -28.34 -1.11 5.36
C MET A 242 -28.33 -0.32 6.68
N VAL A 243 -28.70 0.96 6.61
CA VAL A 243 -28.83 1.88 7.74
C VAL A 243 -30.18 2.59 7.74
N ASP A 244 -30.61 3.07 8.90
CA ASP A 244 -31.85 3.85 9.03
C ASP A 244 -31.73 5.24 8.37
N ARG A 245 -30.54 5.86 8.47
CA ARG A 245 -30.26 7.20 7.93
C ARG A 245 -28.86 7.26 7.36
N GLU A 246 -28.76 7.54 6.06
CA GLU A 246 -27.47 7.85 5.45
C GLU A 246 -26.89 9.15 6.05
N ARG A 247 -25.57 9.15 6.27
CA ARG A 247 -24.82 10.27 6.84
C ARG A 247 -23.60 10.56 5.99
N VAL A 248 -23.23 11.82 5.91
CA VAL A 248 -21.95 12.27 5.34
C VAL A 248 -21.29 13.12 6.40
N TYR A 249 -20.08 12.76 6.80
CA TYR A 249 -19.30 13.48 7.80
C TYR A 249 -18.13 14.20 7.13
N ASP A 250 -17.91 15.44 7.54
CA ASP A 250 -16.65 16.15 7.39
C ASP A 250 -15.92 16.27 8.72
N PHE A 251 -14.75 16.92 8.73
CA PHE A 251 -13.95 17.06 9.95
C PHE A 251 -14.63 17.92 11.04
N ALA A 252 -15.54 18.83 10.68
CA ALA A 252 -16.29 19.60 11.65
C ALA A 252 -17.39 18.74 12.30
N ASP A 253 -18.07 17.90 11.51
CA ASP A 253 -19.06 16.95 12.03
C ASP A 253 -18.43 15.94 13.02
N LEU A 254 -17.16 15.57 12.81
CA LEU A 254 -16.46 14.66 13.73
C LEU A 254 -16.31 15.23 15.14
N ALA A 255 -16.40 16.56 15.32
CA ALA A 255 -16.34 17.19 16.64
C ALA A 255 -17.54 16.86 17.54
N GLU A 256 -18.62 16.30 16.98
CA GLU A 256 -19.77 15.80 17.74
C GLU A 256 -19.45 14.51 18.52
N PHE A 257 -18.35 13.83 18.17
CA PHE A 257 -17.98 12.54 18.75
C PHE A 257 -16.81 12.64 19.72
N GLU A 258 -16.73 11.68 20.63
CA GLU A 258 -15.63 11.60 21.58
C GLU A 258 -14.33 11.19 20.88
N VAL A 259 -13.26 11.94 21.18
CA VAL A 259 -11.92 11.63 20.68
C VAL A 259 -11.26 10.61 21.62
N VAL A 260 -10.76 9.52 21.04
CA VAL A 260 -10.19 8.38 21.75
C VAL A 260 -8.73 8.17 21.32
N GLY A 261 -7.88 7.81 22.28
CA GLY A 261 -6.55 7.28 22.02
C GLY A 261 -6.51 5.77 22.27
N ALA A 262 -5.92 4.99 21.36
CA ALA A 262 -5.75 3.55 21.53
C ALA A 262 -4.40 3.06 20.97
N ALA A 263 -3.66 2.26 21.75
CA ALA A 263 -2.49 1.56 21.23
C ALA A 263 -2.93 0.28 20.52
N VAL A 264 -2.60 0.15 19.24
CA VAL A 264 -3.03 -0.99 18.40
C VAL A 264 -1.86 -1.48 17.56
N THR A 265 -1.66 -2.80 17.55
CA THR A 265 -0.78 -3.47 16.60
C THR A 265 -1.52 -3.79 15.32
N LEU A 266 -1.02 -3.28 14.20
CA LEU A 266 -1.46 -3.68 12.86
C LEU A 266 -0.56 -4.80 12.34
N THR A 267 -1.16 -5.79 11.68
CA THR A 267 -0.45 -6.89 11.04
C THR A 267 -0.96 -7.08 9.61
N CYS A 268 -0.04 -7.28 8.67
CA CYS A 268 -0.39 -7.64 7.30
C CYS A 268 -0.65 -9.15 7.17
N VAL A 269 -1.65 -9.54 6.37
CA VAL A 269 -1.88 -10.95 6.05
C VAL A 269 -0.72 -11.56 5.26
N SER A 270 -0.01 -10.74 4.48
CA SER A 270 1.19 -11.12 3.75
C SER A 270 2.43 -11.25 4.64
N ASN A 271 2.31 -11.10 5.97
CA ASN A 271 3.44 -11.32 6.87
C ASN A 271 3.77 -12.83 6.92
N PRO A 272 4.94 -13.26 6.43
CA PRO A 272 5.36 -14.65 6.62
C PRO A 272 5.66 -14.91 8.10
N VAL A 273 5.85 -16.19 8.45
CA VAL A 273 6.42 -16.56 9.76
C VAL A 273 7.76 -15.85 9.93
N GLY A 274 7.91 -15.14 11.05
CA GLY A 274 9.11 -14.33 11.33
C GLY A 274 9.21 -13.01 10.57
N GLY A 275 8.21 -12.63 9.78
CA GLY A 275 8.26 -11.43 8.94
C GLY A 275 8.16 -10.09 9.69
N GLU A 276 8.41 -9.02 8.94
CA GLU A 276 8.49 -7.62 9.43
C GLU A 276 7.22 -6.78 9.16
N LEU A 277 6.16 -7.37 8.60
CA LEU A 277 4.94 -6.64 8.25
C LEU A 277 3.97 -6.52 9.45
N ILE A 278 4.51 -5.99 10.55
CA ILE A 278 3.84 -5.76 11.83
C ILE A 278 4.38 -4.49 12.49
N SER A 279 3.51 -3.66 13.07
CA SER A 279 3.91 -2.47 13.80
C SER A 279 2.85 -2.07 14.81
N THR A 280 3.28 -1.43 15.89
CA THR A 280 2.40 -0.96 16.96
C THR A 280 2.46 0.56 17.05
N GLY A 281 1.30 1.20 17.11
CA GLY A 281 1.19 2.66 17.15
C GLY A 281 0.13 3.11 18.14
N MET A 282 0.29 4.33 18.64
CA MET A 282 -0.74 5.04 19.39
C MET A 282 -1.64 5.80 18.40
N TRP A 283 -2.87 5.36 18.24
CA TRP A 283 -3.83 5.95 17.30
C TRP A 283 -4.73 6.93 18.02
N THR A 284 -5.04 8.05 17.36
CA THR A 284 -6.01 9.04 17.84
C THR A 284 -7.12 9.16 16.83
N GLY A 285 -8.37 9.09 17.26
CA GLY A 285 -9.52 9.11 16.35
C GLY A 285 -10.88 9.07 17.03
N TYR A 286 -11.88 8.64 16.27
CA TYR A 286 -13.28 8.54 16.70
C TYR A 286 -13.74 7.10 16.59
N ARG A 287 -14.57 6.62 17.52
CA ARG A 287 -15.04 5.23 17.50
C ARG A 287 -15.98 5.02 16.32
N VAL A 288 -15.67 4.03 15.48
CA VAL A 288 -16.54 3.67 14.33
C VAL A 288 -17.92 3.22 14.82
N SER A 289 -18.00 2.60 16.00
CA SER A 289 -19.26 2.24 16.65
C SER A 289 -20.21 3.43 16.77
N ASP A 290 -19.69 4.61 17.09
CA ASP A 290 -20.52 5.80 17.36
C ASP A 290 -21.03 6.39 16.05
N LEU A 291 -20.18 6.43 15.03
CA LEU A 291 -20.56 6.85 13.67
C LEU A 291 -21.63 5.93 13.08
N LEU A 292 -21.49 4.62 13.29
CA LEU A 292 -22.46 3.60 12.85
C LEU A 292 -23.77 3.69 13.65
N ALA A 293 -23.70 3.88 14.97
CA ALA A 293 -24.87 4.06 15.81
C ALA A 293 -25.69 5.30 15.42
N ALA A 294 -25.03 6.41 15.05
CA ALA A 294 -25.69 7.62 14.57
C ALA A 294 -26.46 7.42 13.25
N ALA A 295 -25.99 6.50 12.39
CA ALA A 295 -26.64 6.10 11.15
C ALA A 295 -27.76 5.06 11.37
N GLY A 296 -27.67 4.24 12.43
CA GLY A 296 -28.64 3.19 12.77
C GLY A 296 -28.44 1.94 11.92
N VAL A 297 -27.49 1.07 12.30
CA VAL A 297 -27.19 -0.18 11.55
C VAL A 297 -28.37 -1.14 11.59
N HIS A 298 -28.79 -1.62 10.42
CA HIS A 298 -29.83 -2.65 10.33
C HIS A 298 -29.36 -3.98 10.92
N ARG A 299 -30.21 -4.63 11.72
CA ARG A 299 -29.87 -5.87 12.46
C ARG A 299 -29.37 -7.05 11.60
N ASP A 300 -29.74 -7.07 10.33
CA ASP A 300 -29.36 -8.14 9.39
C ASP A 300 -28.05 -7.82 8.61
N ALA A 301 -27.39 -6.70 8.91
CA ALA A 301 -26.10 -6.38 8.32
C ALA A 301 -24.97 -7.14 9.05
N ASP A 302 -24.06 -7.74 8.30
CA ASP A 302 -22.91 -8.48 8.85
C ASP A 302 -21.56 -8.01 8.31
N MET A 303 -21.55 -7.06 7.36
CA MET A 303 -20.34 -6.47 6.78
C MET A 303 -20.45 -4.94 6.66
N VAL A 304 -19.36 -4.23 6.89
CA VAL A 304 -19.15 -2.86 6.40
C VAL A 304 -18.11 -2.91 5.29
N LEU A 305 -18.51 -2.57 4.06
CA LEU A 305 -17.62 -2.40 2.93
C LEU A 305 -17.09 -0.97 2.94
N SER A 306 -15.83 -0.82 3.33
CA SER A 306 -15.14 0.47 3.32
C SER A 306 -14.45 0.72 1.99
N THR A 307 -14.49 1.97 1.52
CA THR A 307 -13.85 2.39 0.26
C THR A 307 -12.88 3.54 0.50
N SER A 308 -11.67 3.39 -0.03
CA SER A 308 -10.64 4.43 -0.12
C SER A 308 -10.91 5.35 -1.32
N VAL A 309 -10.44 6.60 -1.25
CA VAL A 309 -10.55 7.57 -2.35
C VAL A 309 -9.92 7.08 -3.68
N ASP A 310 -8.96 6.15 -3.59
CA ASP A 310 -8.33 5.53 -4.76
C ASP A 310 -9.07 4.31 -5.31
N GLY A 311 -10.19 3.92 -4.69
CA GLY A 311 -11.03 2.79 -5.11
C GLY A 311 -10.75 1.47 -4.40
N PHE A 312 -9.73 1.39 -3.54
CA PHE A 312 -9.49 0.19 -2.74
C PHE A 312 -10.67 -0.09 -1.80
N THR A 313 -11.09 -1.36 -1.70
CA THR A 313 -12.18 -1.78 -0.81
C THR A 313 -11.74 -2.87 0.17
N ALA A 314 -12.21 -2.76 1.41
CA ALA A 314 -12.05 -3.76 2.46
C ALA A 314 -13.41 -4.04 3.12
N GLY A 315 -13.72 -5.32 3.35
CA GLY A 315 -14.95 -5.77 3.99
C GLY A 315 -14.68 -6.18 5.43
N THR A 316 -15.19 -5.41 6.38
CA THR A 316 -15.00 -5.66 7.82
C THR A 316 -16.29 -6.25 8.41
N PRO A 317 -16.24 -7.30 9.26
CA PRO A 317 -17.41 -7.73 10.01
C PRO A 317 -17.98 -6.59 10.86
N VAL A 318 -19.30 -6.39 10.84
CA VAL A 318 -19.97 -5.36 11.67
C VAL A 318 -19.62 -5.54 13.15
N GLU A 319 -19.63 -6.78 13.64
CA GLU A 319 -19.29 -7.14 15.02
C GLU A 319 -17.93 -6.56 15.44
N ALA A 320 -16.89 -6.67 14.61
CA ALA A 320 -15.56 -6.18 14.92
C ALA A 320 -15.46 -4.64 14.99
N LEU A 321 -16.48 -3.93 14.47
CA LEU A 321 -16.59 -2.47 14.55
C LEU A 321 -17.41 -2.01 15.76
N THR A 322 -18.18 -2.92 16.39
CA THR A 322 -19.20 -2.58 17.39
C THR A 322 -19.09 -3.38 18.70
N ASP A 323 -18.20 -4.36 18.80
CA ASP A 323 -18.06 -5.23 19.98
C ASP A 323 -17.23 -4.61 21.13
N GLY A 324 -16.84 -3.35 21.00
CA GLY A 324 -16.11 -2.61 22.03
C GLY A 324 -14.60 -2.71 21.92
N ARG A 325 -14.03 -3.49 20.99
CA ARG A 325 -12.63 -3.30 20.59
C ARG A 325 -12.53 -1.93 19.94
N ASP A 326 -11.66 -1.03 20.41
CA ASP A 326 -11.54 0.36 19.95
C ASP A 326 -11.25 0.47 18.43
N ALA A 327 -12.27 0.25 17.60
CA ALA A 327 -12.24 0.38 16.16
C ALA A 327 -12.37 1.86 15.84
N LEU A 328 -11.34 2.43 15.24
CA LEU A 328 -11.23 3.88 15.08
C LEU A 328 -11.31 4.29 13.61
N LEU A 329 -12.04 5.37 13.37
CA LEU A 329 -11.69 6.33 12.33
C LEU A 329 -10.52 7.16 12.86
N ALA A 330 -9.30 6.73 12.58
CA ALA A 330 -8.08 7.36 13.06
C ALA A 330 -7.71 8.57 12.20
N VAL A 331 -7.27 9.64 12.87
CA VAL A 331 -6.80 10.92 12.27
C VAL A 331 -5.38 11.28 12.74
N GLY A 332 -4.84 10.56 13.72
CA GLY A 332 -3.47 10.71 14.22
C GLY A 332 -2.78 9.39 14.50
N LEU A 333 -1.44 9.41 14.43
CA LEU A 333 -0.55 8.29 14.76
C LEU A 333 0.65 8.82 15.56
N ASN A 334 0.88 8.23 16.73
CA ASN A 334 1.96 8.55 17.66
C ASN A 334 2.02 10.04 18.04
N GLY A 335 0.86 10.66 18.26
CA GLY A 335 0.75 12.07 18.66
C GLY A 335 0.85 13.08 17.51
N GLU A 336 1.04 12.63 16.27
CA GLU A 336 1.14 13.47 15.09
C GLU A 336 -0.02 13.22 14.12
N PRO A 337 -0.36 14.17 13.24
CA PRO A 337 -1.25 13.91 12.11
C PRO A 337 -0.74 12.73 11.29
N LEU A 338 -1.65 11.89 10.81
CA LEU A 338 -1.31 10.72 10.00
C LEU A 338 -0.29 11.09 8.90
N PRO A 339 0.76 10.28 8.70
CA PRO A 339 1.57 10.37 7.49
C PRO A 339 0.71 10.17 6.24
N LEU A 340 1.08 10.81 5.12
CA LEU A 340 0.32 10.71 3.87
C LEU A 340 0.22 9.25 3.42
N GLU A 341 1.32 8.51 3.52
CA GLU A 341 1.47 7.10 3.20
C GLU A 341 0.62 6.17 4.07
N HIS A 342 0.27 6.64 5.28
CA HIS A 342 -0.50 5.90 6.27
C HIS A 342 -1.97 6.32 6.34
N GLY A 343 -2.45 7.11 5.37
CA GLY A 343 -3.89 7.36 5.19
C GLY A 343 -4.36 8.74 5.60
N TYR A 344 -3.49 9.74 5.68
CA TYR A 344 -3.94 11.13 5.89
C TYR A 344 -5.04 11.54 4.89
N PRO A 345 -6.15 12.15 5.31
CA PRO A 345 -6.36 12.70 6.65
C PRO A 345 -7.08 11.75 7.62
N ALA A 346 -7.68 10.66 7.12
CA ALA A 346 -8.38 9.68 7.94
C ALA A 346 -8.25 8.25 7.38
N ARG A 347 -8.14 7.29 8.29
CA ARG A 347 -8.13 5.85 7.98
C ARG A 347 -8.95 5.05 8.97
N LEU A 348 -9.34 3.83 8.59
CA LEU A 348 -9.80 2.83 9.55
C LEU A 348 -8.61 2.14 10.23
N VAL A 349 -8.80 1.84 11.51
CA VAL A 349 -7.94 1.00 12.35
C VAL A 349 -8.87 0.11 13.18
N VAL A 350 -8.98 -1.17 12.80
CA VAL A 350 -9.85 -2.12 13.50
C VAL A 350 -8.97 -3.23 14.10
N PRO A 351 -8.86 -3.28 15.44
CA PRO A 351 -8.03 -4.27 16.12
C PRO A 351 -8.48 -5.73 15.87
N GLY A 352 -7.51 -6.66 15.91
CA GLY A 352 -7.80 -8.11 15.87
C GLY A 352 -7.93 -8.73 14.47
N LEU A 353 -7.95 -7.93 13.41
CA LEU A 353 -8.10 -8.38 12.03
C LEU A 353 -6.88 -8.00 11.17
N TYR A 354 -6.57 -8.79 10.16
CA TYR A 354 -5.50 -8.43 9.22
C TYR A 354 -5.85 -7.17 8.43
N GLY A 355 -4.85 -6.34 8.11
CA GLY A 355 -5.06 -4.99 7.57
C GLY A 355 -5.92 -4.90 6.29
N TYR A 356 -5.95 -5.95 5.46
CA TYR A 356 -6.67 -5.94 4.18
C TYR A 356 -8.20 -6.01 4.32
N VAL A 357 -8.71 -6.44 5.47
CA VAL A 357 -10.14 -6.47 5.79
C VAL A 357 -10.55 -5.40 6.82
N SER A 358 -9.61 -4.58 7.29
CA SER A 358 -9.79 -3.85 8.56
C SER A 358 -9.18 -2.45 8.62
N ALA A 359 -8.24 -2.12 7.72
CA ALA A 359 -7.38 -0.95 7.89
C ALA A 359 -7.34 -0.05 6.65
N THR A 360 -8.50 0.27 6.07
CA THR A 360 -8.65 1.12 4.87
C THR A 360 -8.05 2.51 5.09
N LYS A 361 -7.01 2.82 4.33
CA LYS A 361 -6.40 4.16 4.27
C LYS A 361 -7.21 5.09 3.38
N TRP A 362 -7.14 6.40 3.62
CA TRP A 362 -7.83 7.42 2.82
C TRP A 362 -9.33 7.13 2.65
N VAL A 363 -9.95 6.65 3.73
CA VAL A 363 -11.33 6.15 3.70
C VAL A 363 -12.31 7.28 3.44
N VAL A 364 -13.26 7.08 2.53
CA VAL A 364 -14.28 8.07 2.14
C VAL A 364 -15.70 7.50 2.13
N ASP A 365 -15.86 6.19 2.25
CA ASP A 365 -17.17 5.52 2.20
C ASP A 365 -17.20 4.30 3.11
N LEU A 366 -18.32 4.10 3.80
CA LEU A 366 -18.69 2.92 4.59
C LEU A 366 -20.09 2.49 4.15
N GLU A 367 -20.18 1.45 3.33
CA GLU A 367 -21.43 0.78 2.99
C GLU A 367 -21.72 -0.31 4.01
N VAL A 368 -22.75 -0.13 4.82
CA VAL A 368 -23.28 -1.18 5.71
C VAL A 368 -24.06 -2.17 4.84
N THR A 369 -23.66 -3.42 4.84
CA THR A 369 -24.16 -4.42 3.88
C THR A 369 -23.96 -5.84 4.44
N ARG A 370 -23.94 -6.83 3.56
CA ARG A 370 -23.72 -8.23 3.92
C ARG A 370 -22.63 -8.90 3.08
N PHE A 371 -21.92 -9.86 3.69
CA PHE A 371 -20.91 -10.68 3.02
C PHE A 371 -21.47 -11.51 1.85
N ASP A 372 -22.77 -11.81 1.84
CA ASP A 372 -23.45 -12.51 0.74
C ASP A 372 -23.90 -11.58 -0.40
N ARG A 373 -23.78 -10.26 -0.24
CA ARG A 373 -24.17 -9.25 -1.25
C ARG A 373 -23.00 -8.53 -1.89
N ALA A 374 -21.87 -8.43 -1.20
CA ALA A 374 -20.71 -7.70 -1.68
C ALA A 374 -19.40 -8.40 -1.31
N GLN A 375 -18.37 -8.16 -2.13
CA GLN A 375 -17.02 -8.67 -1.92
C GLN A 375 -15.98 -7.55 -2.06
N ALA A 376 -15.03 -7.51 -1.14
CA ALA A 376 -13.92 -6.56 -1.15
C ALA A 376 -12.83 -6.95 -2.18
N TYR A 377 -11.88 -6.04 -2.41
CA TYR A 377 -10.83 -6.19 -3.43
C TYR A 377 -10.08 -7.52 -3.33
N TRP A 378 -9.57 -7.87 -2.14
CA TRP A 378 -8.80 -9.12 -1.94
C TRP A 378 -9.66 -10.36 -1.81
N THR A 379 -10.90 -10.25 -1.30
CA THR A 379 -11.83 -11.37 -1.24
C THR A 379 -12.19 -11.90 -2.62
N ARG A 380 -12.32 -11.01 -3.62
CA ARG A 380 -12.49 -11.38 -5.04
C ARG A 380 -11.28 -12.13 -5.61
N GLN A 381 -10.13 -12.03 -4.97
CA GLN A 381 -8.87 -12.67 -5.35
C GLN A 381 -8.57 -13.90 -4.48
N GLY A 382 -9.58 -14.48 -3.83
CA GLY A 382 -9.45 -15.74 -3.09
C GLY A 382 -8.95 -15.61 -1.65
N TRP A 383 -8.74 -14.40 -1.13
CA TRP A 383 -8.40 -14.20 0.27
C TRP A 383 -9.62 -14.34 1.18
N ALA A 384 -9.40 -14.78 2.41
CA ALA A 384 -10.47 -15.00 3.38
C ALA A 384 -11.28 -13.72 3.69
N PRO A 385 -12.61 -13.78 3.84
CA PRO A 385 -13.42 -12.57 4.04
C PRO A 385 -13.32 -11.97 5.45
N ARG A 386 -13.00 -12.77 6.48
CA ARG A 386 -13.01 -12.32 7.89
C ARG A 386 -11.62 -12.11 8.49
N ALA A 387 -10.67 -12.97 8.14
CA ALA A 387 -9.24 -12.84 8.39
C ALA A 387 -8.82 -12.30 9.78
N PRO A 388 -9.20 -12.99 10.88
CA PRO A 388 -8.69 -12.65 12.21
C PRO A 388 -7.17 -12.90 12.29
N VAL A 389 -6.45 -12.06 13.03
CA VAL A 389 -5.00 -12.25 13.17
C VAL A 389 -4.72 -13.51 13.98
N LYS A 390 -3.87 -14.39 13.42
CA LYS A 390 -3.41 -15.62 14.06
C LYS A 390 -2.40 -15.34 15.16
N THR A 391 -2.36 -16.24 16.16
CA THR A 391 -1.34 -16.20 17.21
C THR A 391 0.02 -16.52 16.61
N GLN A 392 0.98 -15.61 16.75
CA GLN A 392 2.31 -15.73 16.18
C GLN A 392 3.39 -15.14 17.11
N SER A 393 4.64 -15.55 16.87
CA SER A 393 5.83 -15.01 17.50
C SER A 393 6.99 -14.93 16.50
N ARG A 394 7.88 -13.98 16.75
CA ARG A 394 9.09 -13.71 15.99
C ARG A 394 10.30 -13.61 16.92
N ILE A 395 11.44 -13.98 16.36
CA ILE A 395 12.77 -13.84 16.94
C ILE A 395 13.41 -12.64 16.26
N ASP A 396 13.79 -11.63 17.04
CA ASP A 396 14.51 -10.45 16.57
C ASP A 396 16.00 -10.54 16.92
N VAL A 397 16.32 -11.23 18.01
CA VAL A 397 17.67 -11.50 18.50
C VAL A 397 17.78 -12.98 18.90
N PRO A 398 18.70 -13.77 18.31
CA PRO A 398 19.64 -13.38 17.28
C PRO A 398 18.95 -13.21 15.92
N ARG A 399 19.56 -12.43 15.03
CA ARG A 399 19.19 -12.46 13.61
C ARG A 399 19.71 -13.74 12.97
N SER A 400 19.04 -14.21 11.92
CA SER A 400 19.53 -15.35 11.14
C SER A 400 20.95 -15.09 10.63
N GLY A 401 21.85 -16.02 10.87
CA GLY A 401 23.28 -15.94 10.55
C GLY A 401 24.12 -15.09 11.50
N GLN A 402 23.54 -14.54 12.57
CA GLN A 402 24.30 -13.75 13.54
C GLN A 402 25.33 -14.62 14.29
N GLU A 403 26.50 -14.05 14.54
CA GLU A 403 27.51 -14.62 15.42
C GLU A 403 27.34 -14.08 16.85
N VAL A 404 27.40 -14.97 17.83
CA VAL A 404 27.38 -14.64 19.26
C VAL A 404 28.58 -15.28 19.95
N PRO A 405 29.22 -14.63 20.93
CA PRO A 405 30.35 -15.23 21.63
C PRO A 405 29.89 -16.34 22.57
N VAL A 406 30.78 -17.29 22.87
CA VAL A 406 30.64 -18.17 24.05
C VAL A 406 30.46 -17.30 25.30
N GLY A 407 29.50 -17.66 26.15
CA GLY A 407 29.17 -16.90 27.35
C GLY A 407 27.69 -16.51 27.45
N PRO A 408 27.35 -15.53 28.31
CA PRO A 408 25.98 -15.05 28.46
C PRO A 408 25.51 -14.29 27.21
N VAL A 409 24.31 -14.61 26.72
CA VAL A 409 23.63 -13.91 25.63
C VAL A 409 22.13 -13.88 25.92
N THR A 410 21.47 -12.78 25.58
CA THR A 410 20.02 -12.65 25.72
C THR A 410 19.38 -12.69 24.34
N PHE A 411 18.49 -13.64 24.14
CA PHE A 411 17.63 -13.71 22.95
C PHE A 411 16.35 -12.93 23.19
N GLY A 412 15.63 -12.59 22.12
CA GLY A 412 14.37 -11.89 22.27
C GLY A 412 13.64 -11.65 20.96
N GLY A 413 12.40 -11.16 21.11
CA GLY A 413 11.59 -10.73 19.98
C GLY A 413 10.21 -10.27 20.41
N VAL A 414 9.24 -10.45 19.52
CA VAL A 414 7.84 -10.07 19.74
C VAL A 414 6.90 -11.26 19.55
N ALA A 415 5.76 -11.22 20.22
CA ALA A 415 4.65 -12.15 20.04
C ALA A 415 3.33 -11.38 19.99
N TRP A 416 2.35 -11.90 19.26
CA TRP A 416 1.05 -11.24 19.13
C TRP A 416 -0.08 -12.25 18.95
N ALA A 417 -1.24 -11.84 19.44
CA ALA A 417 -2.52 -12.50 19.25
C ALA A 417 -3.60 -11.44 19.42
N GLN A 418 -3.71 -10.49 18.47
CA GLN A 418 -4.61 -9.35 18.66
C GLN A 418 -6.05 -9.81 18.96
N ASN A 419 -6.70 -9.08 19.87
CA ASN A 419 -8.00 -9.37 20.45
C ASN A 419 -8.06 -10.61 21.38
N ARG A 420 -6.93 -11.28 21.61
CA ARG A 420 -6.82 -12.40 22.56
C ARG A 420 -5.70 -12.19 23.57
N GLY A 421 -4.65 -11.46 23.23
CA GLY A 421 -3.48 -11.25 24.08
C GLY A 421 -2.56 -12.48 24.17
N VAL A 422 -1.30 -12.25 24.54
CA VAL A 422 -0.27 -13.30 24.65
C VAL A 422 -0.06 -13.67 26.11
N ARG A 423 -0.30 -14.95 26.42
CA ARG A 423 -0.16 -15.52 27.76
C ARG A 423 1.25 -16.02 28.05
N ALA A 424 1.85 -16.73 27.10
CA ALA A 424 3.16 -17.36 27.24
C ALA A 424 3.94 -17.32 25.93
N VAL A 425 5.27 -17.23 26.03
CA VAL A 425 6.21 -17.49 24.93
C VAL A 425 7.20 -18.53 25.41
N GLU A 426 7.47 -19.50 24.57
CA GLU A 426 8.46 -20.54 24.82
C GLU A 426 9.48 -20.55 23.68
N VAL A 427 10.72 -20.86 24.03
CA VAL A 427 11.82 -21.00 23.09
C VAL A 427 12.45 -22.38 23.20
N GLN A 428 12.98 -22.86 22.09
CA GLN A 428 13.74 -24.10 22.00
C GLN A 428 15.08 -23.78 21.33
N VAL A 429 16.16 -24.18 21.98
CA VAL A 429 17.52 -24.09 21.41
C VAL A 429 17.92 -25.49 20.98
N ASP A 430 18.26 -25.66 19.71
CA ASP A 430 18.54 -26.95 19.08
C ASP A 430 17.43 -27.98 19.36
N ASP A 431 17.79 -29.23 19.62
CA ASP A 431 16.85 -30.29 20.02
C ASP A 431 16.56 -30.31 21.54
N GLY A 432 16.83 -29.20 22.23
CA GLY A 432 16.61 -29.06 23.67
C GLY A 432 15.13 -29.04 24.05
N PRO A 433 14.80 -29.02 25.36
CA PRO A 433 13.43 -28.83 25.80
C PRO A 433 12.94 -27.41 25.52
N TRP A 434 11.63 -27.25 25.31
CA TRP A 434 10.98 -25.94 25.35
C TRP A 434 11.16 -25.30 26.73
N ARG A 435 11.53 -24.02 26.75
CA ARG A 435 11.74 -23.25 27.97
C ARG A 435 10.94 -21.95 27.92
N PRO A 436 10.34 -21.53 29.04
CA PRO A 436 9.60 -20.28 29.08
C PRO A 436 10.55 -19.08 28.89
N ALA A 437 10.14 -18.16 28.02
CA ALA A 437 10.74 -16.84 27.90
C ALA A 437 10.19 -15.90 28.97
N GLN A 438 10.97 -14.87 29.31
CA GLN A 438 10.52 -13.75 30.11
C GLN A 438 9.70 -12.82 29.21
N LEU A 439 8.52 -12.43 29.67
CA LEU A 439 7.65 -11.54 28.92
C LEU A 439 7.66 -10.15 29.54
N GLY A 440 7.69 -9.12 28.68
CA GLY A 440 7.37 -7.76 29.12
C GLY A 440 5.95 -7.66 29.66
N ALA A 441 5.64 -6.56 30.34
CA ALA A 441 4.28 -6.25 30.77
C ALA A 441 3.31 -6.25 29.58
N ALA A 442 2.14 -6.85 29.76
CA ALA A 442 1.07 -6.75 28.77
C ALA A 442 0.45 -5.35 28.89
N TYR A 443 0.41 -4.61 27.77
CA TYR A 443 -0.28 -3.32 27.71
C TYR A 443 -1.78 -3.49 27.46
N SER A 444 -2.14 -4.31 26.47
CA SER A 444 -3.53 -4.67 26.14
C SER A 444 -3.55 -5.94 25.27
N ASP A 445 -4.74 -6.50 25.06
CA ASP A 445 -4.94 -7.61 24.12
C ASP A 445 -4.87 -7.19 22.64
N GLN A 446 -4.77 -5.89 22.35
CA GLN A 446 -4.68 -5.34 20.98
C GLN A 446 -3.26 -5.02 20.54
N THR A 447 -2.29 -5.18 21.44
CA THR A 447 -0.88 -4.88 21.20
C THR A 447 -0.02 -6.15 21.19
N TRP A 448 1.09 -6.13 20.47
CA TRP A 448 2.15 -7.13 20.61
C TRP A 448 2.73 -7.12 22.02
N ARG A 449 3.42 -8.20 22.37
CA ARG A 449 4.12 -8.37 23.64
C ARG A 449 5.56 -8.76 23.36
N LEU A 450 6.49 -8.03 23.95
CA LEU A 450 7.92 -8.31 23.81
C LEU A 450 8.34 -9.43 24.76
N TRP A 451 9.35 -10.19 24.36
CA TRP A 451 9.90 -11.28 25.15
C TRP A 451 11.43 -11.31 25.10
N SER A 452 12.05 -11.81 26.16
CA SER A 452 13.48 -12.06 26.25
C SER A 452 13.76 -13.43 26.85
N PHE A 453 14.92 -13.99 26.54
CA PHE A 453 15.36 -15.27 27.06
C PHE A 453 16.86 -15.25 27.32
N PRO A 454 17.30 -15.19 28.60
CA PRO A 454 18.71 -15.29 28.93
C PRO A 454 19.19 -16.73 28.69
N TRP A 455 20.23 -16.85 27.87
CA TRP A 455 20.88 -18.10 27.53
C TRP A 455 22.38 -18.02 27.78
N ARG A 456 23.02 -19.17 27.99
CA ARG A 456 24.47 -19.27 28.14
C ARG A 456 25.01 -20.20 27.07
N ALA A 457 25.70 -19.62 26.10
CA ALA A 457 26.40 -20.34 25.06
C ALA A 457 27.62 -21.06 25.67
N THR A 458 27.63 -22.39 25.63
CA THR A 458 28.69 -23.21 26.22
C THR A 458 29.56 -23.90 25.16
N GLN A 459 29.02 -24.16 23.98
CA GLN A 459 29.69 -24.85 22.90
C GLN A 459 29.76 -23.95 21.67
N PRO A 460 30.93 -23.77 21.05
CA PRO A 460 31.03 -23.15 19.73
C PRO A 460 30.36 -24.03 18.67
N GLY A 461 29.84 -23.41 17.61
CA GLY A 461 29.22 -24.13 16.50
C GLY A 461 27.96 -23.46 15.99
N ARG A 462 27.25 -24.16 15.09
CA ARG A 462 25.93 -23.73 14.61
C ARG A 462 24.86 -24.16 15.58
N HIS A 463 23.92 -23.26 15.83
CA HIS A 463 22.77 -23.48 16.68
C HIS A 463 21.50 -23.00 15.99
N THR A 464 20.36 -23.53 16.44
CA THR A 464 19.03 -23.09 16.04
C THR A 464 18.27 -22.55 17.23
N LEU A 465 17.46 -21.52 17.01
CA LEU A 465 16.49 -21.02 17.98
C LEU A 465 15.10 -21.03 17.34
N THR A 466 14.17 -21.73 17.97
CA THR A 466 12.77 -21.82 17.57
C THR A 466 11.89 -21.17 18.63
N VAL A 467 10.84 -20.43 18.23
CA VAL A 467 9.89 -19.78 19.15
C VAL A 467 8.44 -20.14 18.86
N ARG A 468 7.62 -20.23 19.92
CA ARG A 468 6.17 -20.32 19.83
C ARG A 468 5.47 -19.49 20.90
N ALA A 469 4.30 -18.94 20.57
CA ALA A 469 3.43 -18.23 21.52
C ALA A 469 2.18 -19.06 21.90
N THR A 470 1.63 -18.79 23.08
CA THR A 470 0.31 -19.25 23.53
C THR A 470 -0.52 -18.04 23.93
N ASP A 471 -1.74 -17.94 23.40
CA ASP A 471 -2.64 -16.82 23.68
C ASP A 471 -3.47 -17.01 24.97
N ASN A 472 -4.25 -15.99 25.36
CA ASN A 472 -5.06 -16.07 26.59
C ASN A 472 -6.25 -17.05 26.48
N THR A 473 -6.61 -17.52 25.28
CA THR A 473 -7.60 -18.62 25.13
C THR A 473 -6.99 -19.98 25.45
N GLY A 474 -5.65 -20.04 25.47
CA GLY A 474 -4.87 -21.23 25.74
C GLY A 474 -4.44 -21.99 24.49
N ALA A 475 -4.73 -21.47 23.31
CA ALA A 475 -4.24 -22.00 22.05
C ALA A 475 -2.76 -21.66 21.86
N THR A 476 -1.94 -22.69 21.65
CA THR A 476 -0.53 -22.55 21.27
C THR A 476 -0.40 -22.49 19.76
N GLN A 477 0.49 -21.64 19.26
CA GLN A 477 0.83 -21.51 17.85
C GLN A 477 1.18 -22.89 17.24
N THR A 478 0.54 -23.20 16.12
CA THR A 478 0.72 -24.49 15.43
C THR A 478 2.12 -24.62 14.83
N PRO A 479 2.73 -25.82 14.85
CA PRO A 479 3.95 -26.09 14.07
C PRO A 479 3.69 -26.21 12.56
N GLU A 480 2.43 -26.35 12.14
CA GLU A 480 2.08 -26.53 10.74
C GLU A 480 2.44 -25.30 9.91
N GLU A 481 3.38 -25.47 8.98
CA GLU A 481 3.82 -24.42 8.08
C GLU A 481 2.83 -24.24 6.93
N VAL A 482 2.19 -23.08 6.88
CA VAL A 482 1.31 -22.67 5.79
C VAL A 482 1.74 -21.28 5.34
N GLY A 483 1.75 -21.08 4.01
CA GLY A 483 2.01 -19.78 3.40
C GLY A 483 0.96 -18.73 3.76
N THR A 484 1.12 -17.52 3.23
CA THR A 484 0.26 -16.38 3.57
C THR A 484 -1.15 -16.47 2.97
N VAL A 485 -1.32 -17.18 1.85
CA VAL A 485 -2.61 -17.38 1.17
C VAL A 485 -3.26 -18.68 1.70
N PRO A 486 -4.58 -18.70 1.99
CA PRO A 486 -5.56 -17.61 1.81
C PRO A 486 -5.80 -16.73 3.04
N ASP A 487 -5.26 -17.10 4.21
CA ASP A 487 -5.68 -16.52 5.50
C ASP A 487 -4.52 -16.31 6.49
N GLY A 488 -3.37 -15.87 6.00
CA GLY A 488 -2.18 -15.58 6.79
C GLY A 488 -1.36 -16.82 7.15
N ALA A 489 -0.05 -16.62 7.34
CA ALA A 489 0.90 -17.71 7.56
C ALA A 489 0.73 -18.40 8.93
N THR A 490 1.15 -19.65 9.02
CA THR A 490 1.32 -20.42 10.26
C THR A 490 2.65 -21.16 10.26
N GLY A 491 3.10 -21.62 11.43
CA GLY A 491 4.37 -22.28 11.63
C GLY A 491 5.16 -21.61 12.75
N TRP A 492 6.21 -22.27 13.24
CA TRP A 492 7.12 -21.70 14.24
C TRP A 492 8.26 -20.95 13.55
N HIS A 493 8.64 -19.80 14.11
CA HIS A 493 9.78 -19.07 13.59
C HIS A 493 11.06 -19.68 14.14
N THR A 494 11.95 -20.09 13.22
CA THR A 494 13.26 -20.66 13.52
C THR A 494 14.34 -19.82 12.88
N VAL A 495 15.41 -19.50 13.62
CA VAL A 495 16.60 -18.85 13.10
C VAL A 495 17.84 -19.70 13.36
N GLU A 496 18.76 -19.71 12.40
CA GLU A 496 20.11 -20.27 12.59
C GLU A 496 21.06 -19.18 13.06
N PHE A 497 21.95 -19.48 14.00
CA PHE A 497 23.00 -18.58 14.46
C PHE A 497 24.27 -19.37 14.78
N SER A 498 25.41 -18.68 14.95
CA SER A 498 26.67 -19.35 15.27
C SER A 498 27.26 -18.84 16.58
N VAL A 499 27.74 -19.75 17.41
CA VAL A 499 28.51 -19.44 18.62
C VAL A 499 30.00 -19.49 18.28
N THR A 500 30.71 -18.39 18.51
CA THR A 500 32.16 -18.29 18.27
C THR A 500 32.95 -18.51 19.56
N ALA A 501 34.01 -19.31 19.46
CA ALA A 501 35.05 -19.34 20.49
C ALA A 501 35.78 -18.00 20.38
N GLY A 502 35.55 -17.08 21.34
CA GLY A 502 36.09 -15.72 21.30
C GLY A 502 37.61 -15.63 21.28
#